data_AF-A0A1J5HSF1-F1
#
_entry.id   AF-A0A1J5HSF1-F1
#
_cell.length_a   1.000
_cell.length_b   1.000
_cell.length_c   1.000
_cell.angle_alpha   90.00
_cell.angle_beta   90.00
_cell.angle_gamma   90.00
#
_symmetry.space_group_name_H-M   'P 1'
#
loop_
_entity.id
_entity.type
_entity.pdbx_description
1 polymer ?
#
loop_
_entity_poly.entity_id
_entity_poly.type
_entity_poly.pdbx_seq_one_letter_code
_entity_poly.pdbx_strand_id
1 'polypeptide(L)'
;MKKLSIFTIVTMALFLVTTSCSNYKAKTVTMSSMNDSLNYTLGLYNGKGIKDYYMKSDSSDKAIAALIDAVDKAYKTEISKDELYKLGLQIGGSLKQQKKQGLMGDSTLVMNQELVMQGLVNALNGFGEGMKPTEAEQYIQLVMSEIQAKKMAQQAPPAPAAQPQAVDTVSVQ
;
A
#
# COMPACT_ATOMS: atom_id res chain seq x y z
N MET A 1 -0.30 29.40 -41.59
CA MET A 1 -0.22 29.29 -40.12
C MET A 1 1.20 28.88 -39.75
N LYS A 2 1.92 29.71 -38.99
CA LYS A 2 3.34 29.50 -38.66
C LYS A 2 3.47 28.28 -37.74
N LYS A 3 4.32 27.32 -38.13
CA LYS A 3 4.71 26.17 -37.29
C LYS A 3 5.47 26.73 -36.08
N LEU A 4 4.88 26.67 -34.89
CA LEU A 4 5.52 27.02 -33.64
C LEU A 4 6.59 25.97 -33.33
N SER A 5 7.83 26.25 -33.75
CA SER A 5 9.03 25.55 -33.30
C SER A 5 9.37 26.07 -31.90
N ILE A 6 8.75 25.52 -30.85
CA ILE A 6 8.95 25.92 -29.46
C ILE A 6 10.12 25.14 -28.83
N PHE A 7 11.27 25.12 -29.49
CA PHE A 7 12.54 24.75 -28.84
C PHE A 7 13.31 26.02 -28.54
N THR A 8 12.81 26.82 -27.59
CA THR A 8 13.53 28.02 -27.13
C THR A 8 14.26 27.70 -25.83
N ILE A 9 15.58 27.70 -25.98
CA ILE A 9 16.67 27.48 -25.04
C ILE A 9 16.48 28.24 -23.72
N VAL A 10 16.68 27.57 -22.58
CA VAL A 10 16.92 28.25 -21.29
C VAL A 10 18.43 28.39 -21.10
N THR A 11 18.97 29.55 -21.47
CA THR A 11 20.35 29.94 -21.13
C THR A 11 20.38 30.65 -19.79
N MET A 12 21.25 30.21 -18.87
CA MET A 12 21.68 31.06 -17.75
C MET A 12 23.15 30.78 -17.41
N ALA A 13 23.94 31.86 -17.30
CA ALA A 13 25.29 31.92 -16.72
C ALA A 13 25.18 32.75 -15.41
N LEU A 14 26.04 32.72 -14.39
CA LEU A 14 27.40 32.25 -14.18
C LEU A 14 27.54 31.73 -12.72
N PHE A 15 28.62 30.97 -12.49
CA PHE A 15 29.03 30.22 -11.29
C PHE A 15 29.00 30.93 -9.93
N LEU A 16 28.58 30.20 -8.89
CA LEU A 16 29.15 30.28 -7.54
C LEU A 16 29.41 28.87 -7.00
N VAL A 17 30.68 28.57 -6.78
CA VAL A 17 31.17 27.30 -6.22
C VAL A 17 31.39 27.50 -4.73
N THR A 18 30.55 26.89 -3.89
CA THR A 18 30.91 26.59 -2.49
C THR A 18 30.60 25.14 -2.19
N THR A 19 31.48 24.53 -1.42
CA THR A 19 31.66 23.10 -1.22
C THR A 19 30.75 22.57 -0.13
N SER A 20 29.86 21.63 -0.46
CA SER A 20 29.48 20.56 0.46
C SER A 20 28.88 19.37 -0.29
N CYS A 21 29.13 18.19 0.25
CA CYS A 21 29.09 16.88 -0.40
C CYS A 21 27.67 16.37 -0.76
N SER A 22 27.01 17.02 -1.72
CA SER A 22 25.99 16.40 -2.56
C SER A 22 26.25 16.78 -4.02
N ASN A 23 26.11 15.84 -4.96
CA ASN A 23 26.39 16.08 -6.39
C ASN A 23 25.38 17.04 -7.07
N TYR A 24 24.37 17.51 -6.34
CA TYR A 24 23.29 18.34 -6.86
C TYR A 24 23.53 19.80 -6.48
N LYS A 25 24.33 20.48 -7.30
CA LYS A 25 24.47 21.94 -7.26
C LYS A 25 23.59 22.60 -8.32
N ALA A 26 23.17 23.84 -8.07
CA ALA A 26 22.52 24.65 -9.08
C ALA A 26 23.45 24.77 -10.29
N LYS A 27 22.96 24.33 -11.45
CA LYS A 27 23.67 24.39 -12.72
C LYS A 27 22.67 24.47 -13.86
N THR A 28 23.12 24.99 -14.98
CA THR A 28 22.37 24.96 -16.23
C THR A 28 22.28 23.52 -16.72
N VAL A 29 21.10 23.14 -17.22
CA VAL A 29 20.86 21.82 -17.79
C VAL A 29 20.43 21.99 -19.25
N THR A 30 20.95 21.13 -20.13
CA THR A 30 20.44 21.01 -21.50
C THR A 30 19.40 19.90 -21.52
N MET A 31 18.29 20.14 -22.22
CA MET A 31 17.12 19.26 -22.23
C MET A 31 16.86 18.92 -23.68
N SER A 32 17.02 17.64 -24.03
CA SER A 32 17.05 17.22 -25.44
C SER A 32 15.69 16.70 -25.91
N SER A 33 14.75 16.47 -24.98
CA SER A 33 13.42 15.95 -25.27
C SER A 33 12.32 16.64 -24.46
N MET A 34 11.07 16.52 -24.93
CA MET A 34 9.89 16.95 -24.18
C MET A 34 9.80 16.28 -22.80
N ASN A 35 10.22 15.01 -22.71
CA ASN A 35 10.24 14.28 -21.45
C ASN A 35 11.24 14.92 -20.46
N ASP A 36 12.43 15.30 -20.92
CA ASP A 36 13.41 16.00 -20.07
C ASP A 36 12.86 17.34 -19.58
N SER A 37 12.20 18.08 -20.47
CA SER A 37 11.49 19.33 -20.15
C SER A 37 10.45 19.15 -19.05
N LEU A 38 9.55 18.18 -19.20
CA LEU A 38 8.50 17.91 -18.22
C LEU A 38 9.06 17.53 -16.84
N ASN A 39 10.05 16.65 -16.79
CA ASN A 39 10.64 16.18 -15.53
C ASN A 39 11.33 17.31 -14.76
N TYR A 40 12.08 18.16 -15.45
CA TYR A 40 12.73 19.31 -14.83
C TYR A 40 11.75 20.38 -14.37
N THR A 41 10.73 20.71 -15.18
CA THR A 41 9.71 21.69 -14.79
C THR A 41 8.90 21.20 -13.58
N LEU A 42 8.64 19.89 -13.49
CA LEU A 42 8.03 19.30 -12.30
C LEU A 42 8.89 19.52 -11.05
N GLY A 43 10.20 19.28 -11.15
CA GLY A 43 11.15 19.56 -10.07
C GLY A 43 11.17 21.04 -9.66
N LEU A 44 11.17 21.97 -10.64
CA LEU A 44 11.12 23.41 -10.38
C LEU A 44 9.83 23.83 -9.68
N TYR A 45 8.68 23.36 -10.17
CA TYR A 45 7.37 23.71 -9.61
C TYR A 45 7.25 23.25 -8.15
N ASN A 46 7.56 21.99 -7.87
CA ASN A 46 7.52 21.44 -6.52
C ASN A 46 8.58 22.08 -5.62
N GLY A 47 9.80 22.30 -6.12
CA GLY A 47 10.88 22.95 -5.39
C GLY A 47 10.52 24.37 -4.94
N LYS A 48 9.82 25.14 -5.80
CA LYS A 48 9.30 26.47 -5.43
C LYS A 48 8.28 26.38 -4.30
N GLY A 49 7.30 25.48 -4.41
CA GLY A 49 6.31 25.27 -3.34
C GLY A 49 6.98 24.86 -2.03
N ILE A 50 7.94 23.93 -2.08
CA ILE A 50 8.66 23.48 -0.88
C ILE A 50 9.38 24.66 -0.20
N LYS A 51 10.09 25.46 -0.98
CA LYS A 51 10.79 26.64 -0.48
C LYS A 51 9.83 27.66 0.13
N ASP A 52 8.77 27.99 -0.60
CA ASP A 52 7.81 29.02 -0.20
C ASP A 52 7.03 28.62 1.06
N TYR A 53 6.72 27.34 1.28
CA TYR A 53 5.89 26.89 2.39
C TYR A 53 6.69 26.36 3.59
N TYR A 54 7.73 25.58 3.36
CA TYR A 54 8.41 24.81 4.41
C TYR A 54 9.79 25.36 4.80
N MET A 55 10.38 26.22 3.97
CA MET A 55 11.74 26.76 4.22
C MET A 55 11.73 28.27 4.51
N LYS A 56 10.58 28.84 4.92
CA LYS A 56 10.46 30.27 5.27
C LYS A 56 11.39 30.67 6.42
N SER A 57 11.56 29.80 7.40
CA SER A 57 12.34 30.05 8.62
C SER A 57 13.81 29.65 8.51
N ASP A 58 14.13 28.64 7.70
CA ASP A 58 15.50 28.21 7.43
C ASP A 58 15.63 27.76 5.97
N SER A 59 16.26 28.61 5.16
CA SER A 59 16.61 28.35 3.77
C SER A 59 18.12 28.29 3.56
N SER A 60 18.87 27.98 4.62
CA SER A 60 20.33 27.84 4.55
C SER A 60 20.74 26.69 3.63
N ASP A 61 21.96 26.79 3.08
CA ASP A 61 22.56 25.73 2.26
C ASP A 61 22.59 24.37 2.99
N LYS A 62 22.72 24.39 4.32
CA LYS A 62 22.68 23.19 5.17
C LYS A 62 21.29 22.54 5.16
N ALA A 63 20.23 23.33 5.32
CA ALA A 63 18.85 22.82 5.30
C ALA A 63 18.48 22.30 3.90
N ILE A 64 18.90 23.01 2.85
CA ILE A 64 18.72 22.57 1.45
C ILE A 64 19.46 21.26 1.19
N ALA A 65 20.74 21.16 1.58
CA ALA A 65 21.53 19.95 1.40
C ALA A 65 20.93 18.75 2.15
N ALA A 66 20.43 18.95 3.37
CA ALA A 66 19.76 17.90 4.15
C ALA A 66 18.47 17.40 3.47
N LEU A 67 17.66 18.31 2.93
CA LEU A 67 16.47 17.94 2.17
C LEU A 67 16.81 17.17 0.89
N ILE A 68 17.79 17.65 0.11
CA ILE A 68 18.22 17.00 -1.12
C ILE A 68 18.83 15.62 -0.85
N ASP A 69 19.63 15.46 0.20
CA ASP A 69 20.18 14.17 0.63
C ASP A 69 19.07 13.20 1.07
N ALA A 70 18.05 13.67 1.80
CA ALA A 70 16.91 12.85 2.17
C ALA A 70 16.10 12.38 0.95
N VAL A 71 15.88 13.28 -0.03
CA VAL A 71 15.18 12.95 -1.29
C VAL A 71 16.02 11.96 -2.13
N ASP A 72 17.32 12.19 -2.27
CA ASP A 72 18.23 11.32 -3.01
C ASP A 72 18.35 9.93 -2.36
N LYS A 73 18.42 9.86 -1.03
CA LYS A 73 18.36 8.59 -0.28
C LYS A 73 17.02 7.89 -0.45
N ALA A 74 15.91 8.61 -0.52
CA ALA A 74 14.61 8.00 -0.80
C ALA A 74 14.56 7.36 -2.20
N TYR A 75 15.24 7.95 -3.20
CA TYR A 75 15.39 7.36 -4.53
C TYR A 75 16.41 6.21 -4.60
N LYS A 76 17.44 6.24 -3.74
CA LYS A 76 18.55 5.25 -3.70
C LYS A 76 18.31 4.09 -2.75
N THR A 77 17.39 4.22 -1.80
CA THR A 77 16.94 3.09 -0.99
C THR A 77 16.17 2.19 -1.93
N GLU A 78 16.80 1.11 -2.40
CA GLU A 78 16.14 0.12 -3.23
C GLU A 78 15.01 -0.55 -2.44
N ILE A 79 13.83 0.06 -2.44
CA ILE A 79 12.63 -0.75 -2.59
C ILE A 79 12.78 -1.32 -3.98
N SER A 80 13.05 -2.62 -4.09
CA SER A 80 13.11 -3.31 -5.39
C SER A 80 12.00 -2.77 -6.29
N LYS A 81 12.36 -2.28 -7.47
CA LYS A 81 11.38 -1.82 -8.47
C LYS A 81 10.53 -2.99 -9.00
N ASP A 82 10.93 -4.22 -8.67
CA ASP A 82 10.19 -5.42 -9.00
C ASP A 82 8.81 -5.38 -8.31
N GLU A 83 7.77 -5.33 -9.13
CA GLU A 83 6.39 -5.31 -8.69
C GLU A 83 6.03 -6.56 -7.87
N LEU A 84 6.65 -7.72 -8.17
CA LEU A 84 6.46 -8.96 -7.43
C LEU A 84 7.12 -8.90 -6.05
N TYR A 85 8.25 -8.19 -5.90
CA TYR A 85 8.86 -7.96 -4.59
C TYR A 85 7.94 -7.09 -3.71
N LYS A 86 7.39 -6.01 -4.26
CA LYS A 86 6.42 -5.16 -3.54
C LYS A 86 5.15 -5.93 -3.18
N LEU A 87 4.64 -6.75 -4.11
CA LEU A 87 3.51 -7.63 -3.86
C LEU A 87 3.82 -8.64 -2.74
N GLY A 88 5.01 -9.24 -2.74
CA GLY A 88 5.48 -10.14 -1.68
C GLY A 88 5.50 -9.47 -0.30
N LEU A 89 5.97 -8.22 -0.21
CA LEU A 89 5.91 -7.44 1.03
C LEU A 89 4.47 -7.19 1.50
N GLN A 90 3.55 -6.87 0.58
CA GLN A 90 2.14 -6.66 0.90
C GLN A 90 1.47 -7.94 1.42
N ILE A 91 1.68 -9.07 0.73
CA ILE A 91 1.16 -10.38 1.14
C ILE A 91 1.72 -10.78 2.51
N GLY A 92 3.04 -10.68 2.70
CA GLY A 92 3.70 -11.01 3.97
C GLY A 92 3.22 -10.14 5.13
N GLY A 93 3.00 -8.84 4.89
CA GLY A 93 2.41 -7.93 5.86
C GLY A 93 0.99 -8.34 6.29
N SER A 94 0.14 -8.72 5.34
CA SER A 94 -1.22 -9.23 5.60
C SER A 94 -1.19 -10.52 6.42
N LEU A 95 -0.34 -11.48 6.05
CA LEU A 95 -0.21 -12.75 6.78
C LEU A 95 0.30 -12.54 8.22
N LYS A 96 1.27 -11.64 8.42
CA LYS A 96 1.74 -11.26 9.76
C LYS A 96 0.61 -10.70 10.63
N GLN A 97 -0.27 -9.89 10.05
CA GLN A 97 -1.39 -9.32 10.77
C GLN A 97 -2.43 -10.39 11.15
N GLN A 98 -2.77 -11.28 10.22
CA GLN A 98 -3.67 -12.41 10.49
C GLN A 98 -3.09 -13.35 11.55
N LYS A 99 -1.79 -13.62 11.53
CA LYS A 99 -1.14 -14.40 12.60
C LYS A 99 -1.28 -13.75 13.98
N LYS A 100 -1.24 -12.41 14.06
CA LYS A 100 -1.40 -11.67 15.31
C LYS A 100 -2.84 -11.61 15.80
N GLN A 101 -3.80 -11.47 14.89
CA GLN A 101 -5.21 -11.21 15.22
C GLN A 101 -6.10 -12.46 15.20
N GLY A 102 -5.61 -13.56 14.64
CA GLY A 102 -6.43 -14.71 14.27
C GLY A 102 -6.59 -14.80 12.75
N LEU A 103 -6.53 -16.02 12.24
CA LEU A 103 -6.68 -16.29 10.81
C LEU A 103 -8.07 -15.84 10.34
N MET A 104 -8.14 -15.13 9.20
CA MET A 104 -9.40 -14.58 8.68
C MET A 104 -10.16 -13.68 9.68
N GLY A 105 -9.44 -13.06 10.63
CA GLY A 105 -10.04 -12.20 11.65
C GLY A 105 -10.76 -12.96 12.77
N ASP A 106 -10.55 -14.27 12.87
CA ASP A 106 -11.09 -15.10 13.94
C ASP A 106 -9.96 -15.54 14.89
N SER A 107 -9.96 -15.02 16.11
CA SER A 107 -8.92 -15.30 17.11
C SER A 107 -8.87 -16.76 17.55
N THR A 108 -9.89 -17.56 17.26
CA THR A 108 -9.90 -19.00 17.54
C THR A 108 -9.15 -19.81 16.48
N LEU A 109 -8.87 -19.20 15.32
CA LEU A 109 -8.14 -19.84 14.22
C LEU A 109 -6.67 -19.42 14.23
N VAL A 110 -5.78 -20.39 14.38
CA VAL A 110 -4.33 -20.17 14.46
C VAL A 110 -3.69 -20.38 13.09
N MET A 111 -2.97 -19.38 12.60
CA MET A 111 -2.23 -19.49 11.35
C MET A 111 -0.99 -20.40 11.50
N ASN A 112 -0.90 -21.43 10.66
CA ASN A 112 0.35 -22.15 10.42
C ASN A 112 1.07 -21.54 9.21
N GLN A 113 2.11 -20.75 9.49
CA GLN A 113 2.86 -20.03 8.45
C GLN A 113 3.57 -20.97 7.46
N GLU A 114 4.11 -22.10 7.92
CA GLU A 114 4.82 -23.04 7.05
C GLU A 114 3.89 -23.66 6.02
N LEU A 115 2.69 -24.07 6.45
CA LEU A 115 1.68 -24.62 5.54
C LEU A 115 1.14 -23.59 4.54
N VAL A 116 0.95 -22.33 4.97
CA VAL A 116 0.55 -21.23 4.07
C VAL A 116 1.62 -21.01 3.00
N MET A 117 2.90 -20.98 3.39
CA MET A 117 4.00 -20.81 2.44
C MET A 117 4.13 -22.00 1.50
N GLN A 118 3.97 -23.23 2.01
CA GLN A 118 4.01 -24.44 1.17
C GLN A 118 2.87 -24.45 0.15
N GLY A 119 1.65 -24.08 0.56
CA GLY A 119 0.51 -23.95 -0.35
C GLY A 119 0.76 -22.91 -1.45
N LEU A 120 1.34 -21.76 -1.09
CA LEU A 120 1.71 -20.71 -2.06
C LEU A 120 2.77 -21.21 -3.06
N VAL A 121 3.83 -21.87 -2.58
CA VAL A 121 4.88 -22.43 -3.44
C VAL A 121 4.31 -23.50 -4.38
N ASN A 122 3.47 -24.41 -3.87
CA ASN A 122 2.82 -25.44 -4.67
C ASN A 122 1.97 -24.84 -5.79
N ALA A 123 1.13 -23.85 -5.46
CA ALA A 123 0.28 -23.18 -6.44
C ALA A 123 1.09 -22.44 -7.52
N LEU A 124 2.12 -21.68 -7.12
CA LEU A 124 2.95 -20.92 -8.06
C LEU A 124 3.78 -21.81 -9.00
N ASN A 125 4.15 -23.01 -8.55
CA ASN A 125 4.89 -23.99 -9.36
C ASN A 125 3.97 -24.97 -10.12
N GLY A 126 2.65 -24.78 -10.07
CA GLY A 126 1.70 -25.67 -10.74
C GLY A 126 1.74 -27.10 -10.22
N PHE A 127 2.02 -27.28 -8.93
CA PHE A 127 2.05 -28.61 -8.30
C PHE A 127 0.64 -29.23 -8.36
N GLY A 128 0.51 -30.28 -9.16
CA GLY A 128 -0.79 -30.91 -9.47
C GLY A 128 -1.18 -32.06 -8.54
N GLU A 129 -0.33 -32.43 -7.59
CA GLU A 129 -0.61 -33.48 -6.63
C GLU A 129 -1.24 -32.91 -5.35
N GLY A 130 -2.28 -33.58 -4.84
CA GLY A 130 -3.05 -33.11 -3.69
C GLY A 130 -4.28 -32.27 -4.08
N MET A 131 -4.67 -31.35 -3.20
CA MET A 131 -5.86 -30.51 -3.38
C MET A 131 -5.66 -29.54 -4.54
N LYS A 132 -6.59 -29.54 -5.48
CA LYS A 132 -6.61 -28.62 -6.62
C LYS A 132 -7.00 -27.21 -6.17
N PRO A 133 -6.57 -26.15 -6.89
CA PRO A 133 -6.97 -24.77 -6.58
C PRO A 133 -8.50 -24.58 -6.48
N THR A 134 -9.27 -25.26 -7.34
CA THR A 134 -10.74 -25.22 -7.32
C THR A 134 -11.34 -25.86 -6.07
N GLU A 135 -10.74 -26.95 -5.58
CA GLU A 135 -11.16 -27.62 -4.36
C GLU A 135 -10.82 -26.76 -3.13
N ALA A 136 -9.66 -26.08 -3.15
CA ALA A 136 -9.27 -25.13 -2.12
C ALA A 136 -10.23 -23.94 -2.03
N GLU A 137 -10.65 -23.38 -3.17
CA GLU A 137 -11.64 -22.30 -3.22
C GLU A 137 -13.00 -22.73 -2.61
N GLN A 138 -13.51 -23.90 -3.02
CA GLN A 138 -14.75 -24.46 -2.49
C GLN A 138 -14.67 -24.70 -0.98
N TYR A 139 -13.55 -25.24 -0.50
CA TYR A 139 -13.34 -25.49 0.91
C TYR A 139 -13.32 -24.18 1.72
N ILE A 140 -12.64 -23.14 1.24
CA ILE A 140 -12.62 -21.83 1.90
C ILE A 140 -14.03 -21.23 1.97
N GLN A 141 -14.81 -21.28 0.88
CA GLN A 141 -16.18 -20.76 0.85
C GLN A 141 -17.08 -21.51 1.85
N LEU A 142 -16.97 -22.84 1.92
CA LEU A 142 -17.71 -23.67 2.87
C LEU A 142 -17.37 -23.27 4.31
N VAL A 143 -16.08 -23.25 4.67
CA VAL A 143 -15.62 -22.96 6.03
C VAL A 143 -16.02 -21.54 6.45
N MET A 144 -15.87 -20.55 5.56
CA MET A 144 -16.28 -19.18 5.86
C MET A 144 -17.80 -19.05 6.08
N SER A 145 -18.60 -19.77 5.30
CA SER A 145 -20.06 -19.81 5.48
C SER A 145 -20.42 -20.41 6.84
N GLU A 146 -19.76 -21.49 7.26
CA GLU A 146 -19.96 -22.10 8.58
C GLU A 146 -19.55 -21.17 9.72
N ILE A 147 -18.41 -20.47 9.60
CA ILE A 147 -17.96 -19.48 10.58
C ILE A 147 -18.99 -18.35 10.71
N GLN A 148 -19.49 -17.83 9.59
CA GLN A 148 -20.51 -16.79 9.57
C GLN A 148 -21.80 -17.26 10.25
N ALA A 149 -22.27 -18.47 9.93
CA ALA A 149 -23.47 -19.05 10.55
C ALA A 149 -23.32 -19.20 12.07
N LYS A 150 -22.17 -19.69 12.54
CA LYS A 150 -21.87 -19.80 13.99
C LYS A 150 -21.86 -18.43 14.66
N LYS A 151 -21.25 -17.41 14.05
CA LYS A 151 -21.24 -16.04 14.57
C LYS A 151 -22.66 -15.45 14.70
N MET A 152 -23.51 -15.67 13.70
CA MET A 152 -24.91 -15.22 13.74
C MET A 152 -25.71 -15.93 14.84
N ALA A 153 -25.54 -17.25 15.00
CA ALA A 153 -26.23 -18.01 16.05
C ALA A 153 -25.84 -17.56 17.46
N GLN A 154 -24.58 -17.16 17.68
CA GLN A 154 -24.10 -16.64 18.97
C GLN A 154 -24.59 -15.21 19.27
N GLN A 155 -24.95 -14.44 18.26
CA GLN A 155 -25.44 -13.05 18.40
C GLN A 155 -26.96 -12.96 18.47
N ALA A 156 -27.69 -14.04 18.17
CA ALA A 156 -29.14 -14.07 18.27
C ALA A 156 -29.57 -13.86 19.74
N PRO A 157 -30.47 -12.91 20.04
CA PRO A 157 -31.03 -12.78 21.37
C PRO A 157 -31.72 -14.09 21.77
N PRO A 158 -31.69 -14.46 23.06
CA PRO A 158 -32.44 -15.62 23.53
C PRO A 158 -33.90 -15.48 23.11
N ALA A 159 -34.47 -16.56 22.56
CA ALA A 159 -35.88 -16.58 22.22
C ALA A 159 -36.69 -16.13 23.44
N PRO A 160 -37.72 -15.26 23.27
CA PRO A 160 -38.58 -14.89 24.38
C PRO A 160 -39.06 -16.17 25.07
N ALA A 161 -38.90 -16.25 26.40
CA ALA A 161 -39.46 -17.35 27.15
C ALA A 161 -40.93 -17.48 26.77
N ALA A 162 -41.34 -18.66 26.30
CA ALA A 162 -42.72 -18.92 25.92
C ALA A 162 -43.60 -18.54 27.11
N GLN A 163 -44.33 -17.43 26.99
CA GLN A 163 -45.29 -17.05 28.01
C GLN A 163 -46.33 -18.17 28.06
N PRO A 164 -46.66 -18.72 29.24
CA PRO A 164 -47.73 -19.70 29.35
C PRO A 164 -48.97 -19.07 28.72
N GLN A 165 -49.47 -19.68 27.64
CA GLN A 165 -50.70 -19.24 27.01
C GLN A 165 -51.79 -19.30 28.07
N ALA A 166 -52.38 -18.15 28.39
CA ALA A 166 -53.53 -18.08 29.28
C ALA A 166 -54.63 -18.92 28.65
N VAL A 167 -54.99 -20.00 29.33
CA VAL A 167 -56.11 -20.85 28.95
C VAL A 167 -57.36 -20.03 29.26
N ASP A 168 -57.98 -19.46 28.24
CA ASP A 168 -59.27 -18.79 28.37
C ASP A 168 -60.31 -19.84 28.81
N THR A 169 -60.64 -19.82 30.10
CA THR A 169 -61.79 -20.53 30.63
C THR A 169 -63.05 -19.82 30.13
N VAL A 170 -63.70 -20.38 29.13
CA VAL A 170 -65.06 -20.01 28.74
C VAL A 170 -66.01 -20.50 29.83
N SER A 171 -66.48 -19.58 30.66
CA SER A 171 -67.60 -19.80 31.57
C SER A 171 -68.89 -19.84 30.76
N VAL A 172 -69.54 -21.00 30.73
CA VAL A 172 -70.91 -21.16 30.23
C VAL A 172 -71.86 -20.81 31.38
N GLN A 173 -72.68 -19.78 31.19
CA GLN A 173 -73.88 -19.51 31.98
C GLN A 173 -75.02 -20.43 31.54
#